data_AF-A4ZGW6-F1
#
_entry.id   AF-A4ZGW6-F1
#
_cell.length_a   1.000
_cell.length_b   1.000
_cell.length_c   1.000
_cell.angle_alpha   90.00
_cell.angle_beta   90.00
_cell.angle_gamma   90.00
#
_symmetry.space_group_name_H-M   'P 1'
#
loop_
_entity.id
_entity.type
_entity.pdbx_description
1 polymer ?
#
loop_
_entity_poly.entity_id
_entity_poly.type
_entity_poly.pdbx_seq_one_letter_code
_entity_poly.pdbx_strand_id
1 'polypeptide(L)'
;MEIKTTAVAGTLESSDIQIMISKGSNGIEIDLESEVKKAYGDQIEKVITETLKKYGLENAKVKATDKGALDCVIKARTLAVAQRATETQDKPDLEVL
;
A
#
# COMPACT_ATOMS: atom_id res chain seq x y z
N MET A 1 -10.37 -8.46 6.59
CA MET A 1 -10.00 -7.38 7.53
C MET A 1 -10.81 -6.13 7.23
N GLU A 2 -10.88 -5.16 8.15
CA GLU A 2 -11.61 -3.90 7.95
C GLU A 2 -10.75 -2.68 8.27
N ILE A 3 -10.75 -1.68 7.38
CA ILE A 3 -10.11 -0.38 7.61
C ILE A 3 -10.95 0.43 8.60
N LYS A 4 -10.35 0.76 9.74
CA LYS A 4 -10.98 1.53 10.83
C LYS A 4 -10.65 3.01 10.76
N THR A 5 -9.44 3.33 10.31
CA THR A 5 -8.94 4.70 10.21
C THR A 5 -8.14 4.92 8.94
N THR A 6 -8.09 6.15 8.47
CA THR A 6 -7.17 6.55 7.41
C THR A 6 -5.74 6.51 7.95
N ALA A 7 -4.83 5.86 7.22
CA ALA A 7 -3.44 5.73 7.64
C ALA A 7 -2.48 6.08 6.50
N VAL A 8 -1.25 6.42 6.89
CA VAL A 8 -0.13 6.70 5.97
C VAL A 8 1.09 5.88 6.39
N ALA A 9 1.86 5.37 5.44
CA ALA A 9 3.20 4.83 5.66
C ALA A 9 4.15 5.18 4.53
N GLY A 10 5.45 5.22 4.84
CA GLY A 10 6.51 5.63 3.91
C GLY A 10 6.72 7.15 3.87
N THR A 11 7.65 7.58 3.03
CA THR A 11 8.08 8.98 2.89
C THR A 11 8.07 9.40 1.42
N LEU A 12 8.30 10.70 1.16
CA LEU A 12 8.45 11.26 -0.18
C LEU A 12 9.93 11.34 -0.61
N GLU A 13 10.80 10.56 0.05
CA GLU A 13 12.22 10.50 -0.26
C GLU A 13 12.50 9.54 -1.42
N SER A 14 13.64 9.74 -2.08
CA SER A 14 14.09 8.87 -3.17
C SER A 14 14.17 7.40 -2.72
N SER A 15 13.79 6.50 -3.62
CA SER A 15 13.76 5.04 -3.39
C SER A 15 12.74 4.56 -2.34
N ASP A 16 11.84 5.43 -1.87
CA ASP A 16 10.69 5.06 -1.02
C ASP A 16 9.36 5.42 -1.71
N ILE A 17 8.27 4.95 -1.12
CA ILE A 17 6.91 5.19 -1.56
C ILE A 17 6.05 5.60 -0.37
N GLN A 18 5.33 6.71 -0.49
CA GLN A 18 4.31 7.08 0.48
C GLN A 18 2.98 6.49 0.04
N ILE A 19 2.35 5.73 0.93
CA ILE A 19 1.04 5.12 0.71
C ILE A 19 0.08 5.63 1.77
N MET A 20 -1.04 6.18 1.32
CA MET A 20 -2.20 6.51 2.13
C MET A 20 -3.33 5.54 1.81
N ILE A 21 -3.96 4.98 2.84
CA ILE A 21 -5.10 4.08 2.69
C ILE A 21 -6.31 4.59 3.48
N SER A 22 -7.49 4.46 2.90
CA SER A 22 -8.77 4.77 3.54
C SER A 22 -9.84 3.76 3.11
N LYS A 23 -10.99 3.78 3.80
CA LYS A 23 -12.07 2.83 3.55
C LYS A 23 -12.59 2.97 2.10
N GLY A 24 -12.56 1.86 1.36
CA GLY A 24 -13.16 1.74 0.04
C GLY A 24 -14.53 1.05 0.11
N SER A 25 -15.27 1.12 -0.99
CA SER A 25 -16.61 0.51 -1.12
C SER A 25 -16.75 -0.46 -2.29
N ASN A 26 -15.78 -0.52 -3.20
CA ASN A 26 -15.88 -1.31 -4.42
C ASN A 26 -14.49 -1.77 -4.90
N GLY A 27 -13.91 -2.74 -4.21
CA GLY A 27 -12.58 -3.25 -4.52
C GLY A 27 -11.45 -2.33 -4.05
N ILE A 28 -10.25 -2.61 -4.54
CA ILE A 28 -9.05 -1.81 -4.30
C ILE A 28 -8.91 -0.80 -5.44
N GLU A 29 -9.07 0.48 -5.13
CA GLU A 29 -8.90 1.60 -6.06
C GLU A 29 -7.56 2.27 -5.76
N ILE A 30 -6.66 2.36 -6.75
CA ILE A 30 -5.32 2.93 -6.57
C ILE A 30 -5.18 4.19 -7.43
N ASP A 31 -4.82 5.30 -6.78
CA ASP A 31 -4.34 6.53 -7.40
C ASP A 31 -2.80 6.59 -7.26
N LEU A 32 -2.09 6.23 -8.34
CA LEU A 32 -0.63 6.17 -8.37
C LEU A 32 -0.02 7.40 -9.07
N GLU A 33 0.84 8.11 -8.36
CA GLU A 33 1.78 9.10 -8.88
C GLU A 33 3.21 8.51 -8.80
N SER A 34 3.92 8.43 -9.91
CA SER A 34 5.29 7.88 -9.96
C SER A 34 6.10 8.50 -11.10
N GLU A 35 7.38 8.77 -10.84
CA GLU A 35 8.34 9.21 -11.86
C GLU A 35 8.63 8.10 -12.90
N VAL A 36 8.46 6.85 -12.50
CA VAL A 36 8.68 5.67 -13.36
C VAL A 36 7.37 5.01 -13.81
N LYS A 37 6.23 5.69 -13.63
CA LYS A 37 4.88 5.16 -13.94
C LYS A 37 4.77 4.55 -15.34
N LYS A 38 5.41 5.15 -16.33
CA LYS A 38 5.37 4.68 -17.73
C LYS A 38 5.99 3.29 -17.92
N ALA A 39 6.99 2.92 -17.10
CA ALA A 39 7.69 1.65 -17.22
C ALA A 39 7.20 0.62 -16.19
N TYR A 40 6.85 1.06 -14.97
CA TYR A 40 6.60 0.17 -13.84
C TYR A 40 5.27 0.42 -13.11
N GLY A 41 4.40 1.32 -13.61
CA GLY A 41 3.13 1.65 -12.97
C GLY A 41 2.27 0.42 -12.67
N ASP A 42 2.06 -0.42 -13.68
CA ASP A 42 1.26 -1.65 -13.54
C ASP A 42 1.85 -2.63 -12.51
N GLN A 43 3.18 -2.72 -12.43
CA GLN A 43 3.87 -3.57 -11.46
C GLN A 43 3.70 -3.03 -10.03
N ILE A 44 3.83 -1.71 -9.85
CA ILE A 44 3.63 -1.06 -8.54
C ILE A 44 2.20 -1.29 -8.06
N GLU A 45 1.20 -1.02 -8.90
CA GLU A 45 -0.22 -1.23 -8.59
C GLU A 45 -0.52 -2.70 -8.27
N LYS A 46 0.06 -3.63 -9.04
CA LYS A 46 -0.05 -5.06 -8.80
C LYS A 46 0.53 -5.47 -7.44
N VAL A 47 1.74 -5.02 -7.10
CA VAL A 47 2.39 -5.33 -5.83
C VAL A 47 1.56 -4.81 -4.66
N ILE A 48 1.06 -3.57 -4.74
CA ILE A 48 0.17 -3.00 -3.71
C ILE A 48 -1.10 -3.86 -3.58
N THR A 49 -1.78 -4.15 -4.69
CA THR A 49 -3.02 -4.91 -4.72
C THR A 49 -2.85 -6.32 -4.14
N GLU A 50 -1.81 -7.04 -4.55
CA GLU A 50 -1.52 -8.40 -4.07
C GLU A 50 -1.21 -8.39 -2.58
N THR A 51 -0.42 -7.43 -2.11
CA THR A 51 -0.08 -7.30 -0.68
C THR A 51 -1.34 -7.04 0.16
N LEU A 52 -2.22 -6.13 -0.27
CA LEU A 52 -3.48 -5.85 0.43
C LEU A 52 -4.42 -7.07 0.44
N LYS A 53 -4.53 -7.79 -0.69
CA LYS A 53 -5.35 -9.01 -0.78
C LYS A 53 -4.82 -10.13 0.10
N LYS A 54 -3.50 -10.36 0.12
CA LYS A 54 -2.86 -11.35 1.01
C LYS A 54 -3.10 -11.02 2.47
N TYR A 55 -3.06 -9.74 2.83
CA TYR A 55 -3.43 -9.25 4.16
C TYR A 55 -4.94 -9.36 4.45
N GLY A 56 -5.78 -9.69 3.46
CA GLY A 56 -7.21 -9.87 3.62
C GLY A 56 -8.02 -8.57 3.58
N LEU A 57 -7.50 -7.52 2.94
CA LEU A 57 -8.26 -6.33 2.58
C LEU A 57 -8.78 -6.44 1.14
N GLU A 58 -10.10 -6.39 0.98
CA GLU A 58 -10.75 -6.46 -0.34
C GLU A 58 -11.21 -5.10 -0.86
N ASN A 59 -11.49 -4.16 0.06
CA ASN A 59 -12.05 -2.85 -0.27
C ASN A 59 -11.18 -1.75 0.35
N ALA A 60 -10.53 -0.95 -0.50
CA ALA A 60 -9.64 0.12 -0.07
C ALA A 60 -9.51 1.22 -1.13
N LYS A 61 -9.40 2.46 -0.68
CA LYS A 61 -8.92 3.58 -1.51
C LYS A 61 -7.48 3.85 -1.15
N VAL A 62 -6.59 3.70 -2.12
CA VAL A 62 -5.15 3.84 -1.97
C VAL A 62 -4.69 5.04 -2.77
N LYS A 63 -3.95 5.93 -2.14
CA LYS A 63 -3.15 6.95 -2.83
C LYS A 63 -1.69 6.63 -2.62
N ALA A 64 -0.93 6.51 -3.71
CA ALA A 64 0.46 6.12 -3.68
C ALA A 64 1.31 7.16 -4.44
N THR A 65 2.34 7.69 -3.78
CA THR A 65 3.34 8.57 -4.39
C THR A 65 4.69 7.88 -4.32
N ASP A 66 5.18 7.42 -5.46
CA ASP A 66 6.39 6.62 -5.62
C ASP A 66 7.56 7.44 -6.16
N LYS A 67 8.73 7.26 -5.53
CA LYS A 67 10.00 7.88 -5.90
C LYS A 67 11.04 6.83 -6.33
N GLY A 68 10.60 5.80 -7.04
CA GLY A 68 11.46 4.72 -7.53
C GLY A 68 11.73 3.63 -6.49
N ALA A 69 10.72 3.30 -5.67
CA ALA A 69 10.82 2.24 -4.68
C ALA A 69 10.92 0.85 -5.34
N LEU A 70 11.70 -0.03 -4.72
CA LEU A 70 11.75 -1.44 -5.10
C LEU A 70 10.51 -2.19 -4.60
N ASP A 71 10.14 -3.29 -5.26
CA ASP A 71 9.00 -4.13 -4.88
C ASP A 71 8.99 -4.52 -3.39
N CYS A 72 10.15 -4.83 -2.81
CA CYS A 72 10.24 -5.17 -1.39
C CYS A 72 9.88 -3.98 -0.47
N VAL A 73 10.25 -2.76 -0.86
CA VAL A 73 9.89 -1.52 -0.15
C VAL A 73 8.40 -1.27 -0.31
N ILE A 74 7.87 -1.38 -1.52
CA ILE A 74 6.43 -1.22 -1.80
C ILE A 74 5.60 -2.19 -0.96
N LYS A 75 5.97 -3.47 -0.91
CA LYS A 75 5.33 -4.49 -0.05
C LYS A 75 5.38 -4.10 1.42
N ALA A 76 6.56 -3.75 1.94
CA ALA A 76 6.74 -3.40 3.34
C ALA A 76 5.92 -2.15 3.74
N ARG A 77 5.90 -1.11 2.89
CA ARG A 77 5.08 0.09 3.12
C ARG A 77 3.58 -0.20 3.02
N THR A 78 3.18 -1.06 2.08
CA THR A 78 1.78 -1.48 1.93
C THR A 78 1.29 -2.26 3.14
N LEU A 79 2.08 -3.21 3.65
CA LEU A 79 1.75 -3.94 4.87
C LEU A 79 1.67 -3.01 6.08
N ALA A 80 2.65 -2.11 6.23
CA ALA A 80 2.69 -1.16 7.34
C ALA A 80 1.47 -0.23 7.34
N VAL A 81 1.06 0.32 6.18
CA VAL A 81 -0.12 1.18 6.11
C VAL A 81 -1.40 0.40 6.37
N ALA A 82 -1.50 -0.85 5.88
CA ALA A 82 -2.64 -1.70 6.13
C ALA A 82 -2.80 -2.00 7.62
N GLN A 83 -1.71 -2.37 8.32
CA GLN A 83 -1.73 -2.64 9.76
C GLN A 83 -2.07 -1.41 10.60
N ARG A 84 -1.59 -0.22 10.20
CA ARG A 84 -1.98 1.04 10.83
C ARG A 84 -3.47 1.32 10.66
N ALA A 85 -4.00 1.12 9.45
CA ALA A 85 -5.40 1.37 9.12
C ALA A 85 -6.38 0.40 9.81
N THR A 86 -5.94 -0.84 10.07
CA THR A 86 -6.73 -1.87 10.76
C THR A 86 -6.47 -1.94 12.26
N GLU A 87 -5.58 -1.10 12.80
CA GLU A 87 -5.15 -1.07 14.21
C GLU A 87 -4.54 -2.40 14.70
N THR A 88 -3.66 -3.00 13.90
CA THR A 88 -3.00 -4.29 14.18
C THR A 88 -1.47 -4.19 14.19
N GLN A 89 -0.94 -2.96 14.25
CA GLN A 89 0.49 -2.65 14.23
C GLN A 89 1.31 -3.34 15.34
N ASP A 90 0.69 -3.74 16.46
CA ASP A 90 1.35 -4.47 17.54
C ASP A 90 1.52 -5.98 17.26
N LYS A 91 0.94 -6.50 16.18
CA LYS A 91 1.01 -7.91 15.77
C LYS A 91 1.28 -7.99 14.27
N PRO A 92 2.52 -7.74 13.83
CA PRO A 92 2.83 -7.67 12.42
C PRO A 92 2.67 -9.05 11.76
N ASP A 93 1.77 -9.11 10.78
CA ASP A 93 1.51 -10.26 9.92
C ASP A 93 2.58 -10.35 8.81
N LEU A 94 3.75 -10.89 9.18
CA LEU A 94 4.92 -10.97 8.30
C LEU A 94 4.78 -12.03 7.20
N GLU A 95 3.83 -12.96 7.31
CA GLU A 95 3.59 -14.01 6.31
C GLU A 95 3.03 -13.45 4.99
N VAL A 96 2.61 -12.19 4.99
CA VAL A 96 2.10 -11.46 3.82
C VAL A 96 3.19 -11.11 2.80
N LEU A 97 4.46 -11.01 3.23
CA LEU A 97 5.58 -10.48 2.43
C LEU A 97 6.11 -11.46 1.36
#